data_AF-A0A9R1CSP8-F1
#
_entry.id   AF-A0A9R1CSP8-F1
#
_cell.length_a   1.000
_cell.length_b   1.000
_cell.length_c   1.000
_cell.angle_alpha   90.00
_cell.angle_beta   90.00
_cell.angle_gamma   90.00
#
_symmetry.space_group_name_H-M   'P 1'
#
loop_
_entity.id
_entity.type
_entity.pdbx_description
1 polymer ?
#
loop_
_entity_poly.entity_id
_entity_poly.type
_entity_poly.pdbx_seq_one_letter_code
_entity_poly.pdbx_strand_id
1 'polypeptide(L)' 'MKLNVKVPKRLLEEIDELAEELEYTNRSEFIREVLRDATEPILTPGAKEGASEGYADVAAGRTMSTDEARERLGIDQN' A
#
# COMPACT_ATOMS: atom_id res chain seq x y z
N MET A 1 -7.71 -25.47 4.71
CA MET A 1 -7.93 -24.98 6.09
C MET A 1 -9.12 -24.02 6.08
N LYS A 2 -9.98 -24.01 7.10
CA LYS A 2 -11.10 -23.06 7.22
C LYS A 2 -10.91 -22.24 8.50
N LEU A 3 -10.95 -20.92 8.38
CA LEU A 3 -10.93 -19.98 9.50
C LEU A 3 -12.36 -19.47 9.73
N ASN A 4 -12.83 -19.53 10.97
CA ASN A 4 -14.14 -19.02 11.35
C ASN A 4 -13.93 -17.81 12.28
N VAL A 5 -14.50 -16.67 11.91
CA VAL A 5 -14.40 -15.41 12.66
C VAL A 5 -15.78 -14.82 12.86
N LYS A 6 -15.99 -14.19 14.02
CA LYS A 6 -17.20 -13.42 14.31
C LYS A 6 -16.89 -11.94 14.08
N VAL A 7 -17.67 -11.32 13.20
CA VAL A 7 -17.57 -9.88 12.89
C VAL A 7 -18.97 -9.25 12.94
N PRO A 8 -19.09 -7.94 13.21
CA PRO A 8 -20.34 -7.22 13.03
C PRO A 8 -20.86 -7.35 11.59
N LYS A 9 -22.20 -7.40 11.41
CA LYS A 9 -22.81 -7.51 10.07
C LYS A 9 -22.38 -6.39 9.12
N ARG A 10 -22.38 -5.15 9.62
CA ARG A 10 -21.93 -3.98 8.87
C ARG A 10 -20.50 -4.13 8.35
N LEU A 11 -19.58 -4.63 9.18
CA LEU A 11 -18.20 -4.86 8.76
C LEU A 11 -18.12 -5.96 7.69
N LEU A 12 -18.98 -6.98 7.78
CA LEU A 12 -19.04 -8.02 6.75
C LEU A 12 -19.51 -7.48 5.40
N GLU A 13 -20.50 -6.58 5.41
CA GLU A 13 -21.01 -5.88 4.23
C GLU A 13 -19.92 -5.00 3.61
N GLU A 14 -19.24 -4.17 4.41
CA GLU A 14 -18.12 -3.33 3.95
C GLU A 14 -16.97 -4.16 3.34
N ILE A 15 -16.70 -5.35 3.90
CA ILE A 15 -15.70 -6.28 3.35
C ILE A 15 -16.15 -6.88 2.01
N ASP A 16 -17.44 -7.21 1.88
CA ASP A 16 -17.99 -7.76 0.64
C ASP A 16 -17.97 -6.71 -0.49
N GLU A 17 -18.40 -5.49 -0.18
CA GLU A 17 -18.36 -4.35 -1.11
C GLU A 17 -16.93 -4.09 -1.59
N LEU A 18 -15.96 -4.02 -0.66
CA LEU A 18 -14.57 -3.79 -1.02
C LEU A 18 -13.97 -4.95 -1.84
N ALA A 19 -14.34 -6.19 -1.53
CA ALA A 19 -13.90 -7.34 -2.31
C ALA A 19 -14.44 -7.29 -3.75
N GLU A 20 -15.68 -6.84 -3.93
CA GLU A 20 -16.30 -6.65 -5.26
C GLU A 20 -15.64 -5.50 -6.02
N GLU A 21 -15.42 -4.35 -5.38
CA GLU A 21 -14.75 -3.18 -5.96
C GLU A 21 -13.34 -3.50 -6.46
N LEU A 22 -12.62 -4.38 -5.75
CA LEU A 22 -11.28 -4.84 -6.10
C LEU A 22 -11.29 -6.11 -6.99
N GLU A 23 -12.45 -6.48 -7.52
CA GLU A 23 -12.64 -7.59 -8.48
C GLU A 23 -12.21 -8.98 -7.96
N TYR A 24 -12.31 -9.22 -6.65
CA TYR A 24 -12.08 -10.55 -6.09
C TYR A 24 -13.27 -11.48 -6.35
N THR A 25 -12.98 -12.74 -6.72
CA THR A 25 -14.00 -13.75 -7.02
C THR A 25 -14.89 -14.07 -5.81
N ASN A 26 -14.33 -13.98 -4.60
CA ASN A 26 -15.06 -14.22 -3.36
C ASN A 26 -14.36 -13.60 -2.14
N ARG A 27 -15.15 -13.35 -1.09
CA ARG A 27 -14.67 -12.85 0.22
C ARG A 27 -13.47 -13.62 0.77
N SER A 28 -13.45 -14.94 0.65
CA SER A 28 -12.37 -15.73 1.24
C SER A 28 -11.04 -15.54 0.52
N GLU A 29 -11.07 -15.21 -0.77
CA GLU A 29 -9.89 -14.83 -1.54
C GLU A 29 -9.35 -13.48 -1.06
N PHE A 30 -10.20 -12.46 -1.02
CA PHE A 30 -9.87 -11.13 -0.53
C PHE A 30 -9.27 -11.17 0.89
N ILE A 31 -9.95 -11.84 1.83
CA ILE A 31 -9.47 -11.96 3.22
C ILE A 31 -8.12 -12.66 3.31
N ARG A 32 -7.88 -13.70 2.50
CA ARG A 32 -6.57 -14.37 2.50
C ARG A 32 -5.47 -13.44 2.01
N GLU A 33 -5.75 -12.59 1.04
CA GLU A 33 -4.75 -11.65 0.54
C GLU A 33 -4.45 -10.55 1.54
N VAL A 34 -5.48 -9.96 2.16
CA VAL A 34 -5.29 -8.98 3.24
C VAL A 34 -4.49 -9.57 4.40
N LEU A 35 -4.79 -10.81 4.80
CA LEU A 35 -4.03 -11.50 5.85
C LEU A 35 -2.58 -11.78 5.43
N ARG A 36 -2.35 -12.10 4.15
CA ARG A 36 -0.99 -12.30 3.62
C ARG A 36 -0.19 -11.00 3.67
N ASP A 37 -0.73 -9.88 3.19
CA ASP A 37 -0.04 -8.57 3.27
C ASP A 37 0.24 -8.18 4.73
N ALA A 38 -0.67 -8.50 5.65
CA ALA A 38 -0.44 -8.22 7.07
C ALA A 38 0.74 -9.01 7.67
N THR A 39 0.99 -10.23 7.21
CA THR A 39 2.08 -11.10 7.72
C THR A 39 3.36 -11.03 6.90
N GLU A 40 3.25 -10.72 5.62
CA GLU A 40 4.33 -10.66 4.63
C GLU A 40 4.19 -9.37 3.81
N PRO A 41 4.31 -8.19 4.45
CA PRO A 41 4.06 -6.93 3.78
C PRO A 41 5.11 -6.67 2.70
N ILE A 42 4.67 -6.24 1.52
CA ILE A 42 5.58 -5.86 0.41
C ILE A 42 6.47 -4.69 0.84
N LEU A 43 5.91 -3.74 1.59
CA LEU A 43 6.62 -2.58 2.13
C LEU A 43 6.80 -2.71 3.64
N THR A 44 8.02 -2.44 4.12
CA THR A 44 8.27 -2.26 5.55
C THR A 44 7.48 -1.06 6.09
N PRO A 45 7.20 -1.00 7.41
CA PRO A 45 6.50 0.14 7.99
C PRO A 45 7.12 1.51 7.63
N GLY A 46 8.45 1.62 7.69
CA GLY A 46 9.15 2.85 7.31
C GLY A 46 9.06 3.16 5.81
N ALA A 47 8.99 2.15 4.94
CA ALA A 47 8.76 2.36 3.51
C ALA A 47 7.33 2.83 3.22
N LYS A 48 6.31 2.36 3.96
CA LYS A 48 4.94 2.88 3.86
C LYS A 48 4.86 4.35 4.28
N GLU A 49 5.54 4.72 5.37
CA GLU A 49 5.62 6.10 5.84
C GLU A 49 6.34 7.00 4.82
N GLY A 50 7.51 6.58 4.33
CA GLY A 50 8.26 7.34 3.32
C GLY A 50 7.50 7.53 2.01
N ALA A 51 6.70 6.55 1.57
CA ALA A 51 5.83 6.71 0.40
C ALA A 51 4.76 7.80 0.63
N SER A 52 4.15 7.83 1.82
CA SER A 52 3.18 8.86 2.20
C SER A 52 3.81 10.25 2.28
N GLU A 53 4.98 10.36 2.91
CA GLU A 53 5.75 11.61 2.98
C GLU A 53 6.13 12.12 1.59
N GLY A 54 6.53 11.23 0.67
CA GLY A 54 6.85 11.59 -0.71
C GLY A 54 5.71 12.28 -1.44
N TYR A 55 4.46 11.84 -1.26
CA TYR A 55 3.30 12.54 -1.84
C TYR A 55 3.13 13.95 -1.25
N ALA A 56 3.35 14.11 0.06
CA ALA A 56 3.29 15.41 0.72
C ALA A 56 4.44 16.33 0.27
N ASP A 57 5.63 15.79 0.01
CA ASP A 57 6.78 16.53 -0.50
C ASP A 57 6.53 17.07 -1.91
N VAL A 58 5.92 16.27 -2.80
CA VAL A 58 5.51 16.72 -4.14
C VAL A 58 4.52 17.87 -4.03
N ALA A 59 3.47 17.71 -3.21
CA ALA A 59 2.44 18.74 -3.04
C ALA A 59 3.00 20.05 -2.46
N ALA A 60 4.03 19.96 -1.61
CA ALA A 60 4.68 21.09 -1.00
C ALA A 60 5.87 21.66 -1.80
N GLY A 61 6.17 21.10 -2.98
CA GLY A 61 7.30 21.55 -3.81
C GLY A 61 8.67 21.31 -3.18
N ARG A 62 8.80 20.31 -2.30
CA ARG A 62 10.07 19.92 -1.66
C ARG A 62 10.88 18.91 -2.47
N THR A 63 10.37 18.49 -3.63
CA THR A 63 11.05 17.60 -4.57
C THR A 63 11.94 18.36 -5.55
N MET A 64 12.98 17.70 -6.05
CA MET A 64 13.87 18.22 -7.10
C MET A 64 13.79 17.39 -8.38
N SER A 65 14.27 17.92 -9.49
CA SER A 65 14.34 17.18 -10.75
C SER A 65 15.42 16.09 -10.68
N THR A 66 15.35 15.11 -11.59
CA THR A 66 16.40 14.09 -11.70
C THR A 66 17.75 14.68 -12.08
N ASP A 67 17.77 15.71 -12.94
CA ASP A 67 19.02 16.36 -13.37
C ASP A 67 19.67 17.12 -12.20
N GLU A 68 18.86 17.87 -11.44
CA GLU A 68 19.33 18.57 -10.24
C GLU A 68 19.87 17.57 -9.19
N ALA A 69 19.18 16.43 -9.01
CA ALA A 69 19.63 15.39 -8.11
C ALA A 69 20.96 14.77 -8.55
N ARG A 70 21.13 14.49 -9.85
CA ARG A 70 22.37 13.91 -10.40
C ARG A 70 23.56 14.83 -10.25
N GLU A 71 23.38 16.12 -10.53
CA GLU A 71 24.42 17.14 -10.32
C GLU A 71 24.84 17.21 -8.85
N ARG A 72 23.85 17.34 -7.94
CA ARG A 72 24.10 17.48 -6.50
C ARG A 72 24.76 16.25 -5.86
N LEU A 73 24.40 15.05 -6.32
CA LEU A 73 24.92 13.79 -5.80
C LEU A 73 26.16 13.30 -6.55
N GLY A 74 26.59 14.00 -7.60
CA GLY A 74 27.78 13.66 -8.39
C GLY A 74 27.64 12.37 -9.21
N ILE A 75 26.41 12.03 -9.65
CA ILE A 75 26.10 10.75 -10.32
C ILE A 75 26.22 10.84 -11.86
N ASP A 76 26.37 12.05 -12.42
CA ASP A 76 26.53 12.28 -13.86
C ASP A 76 27.95 11.98 -14.41
N GLN A 77 28.86 11.46 -13.57
CA GLN A 77 30.24 11.15 -13.97
C GLN A 77 30.44 9.64 -14.18
N ASN A 78 29.96 9.09 -15.30
CA ASN A 78 30.47 7.88 -15.94
C ASN A 78 29.98 7.74 -17.38
#